data_AF-A0A7C6AQW3-F1
#
_entry.id   AF-A0A7C6AQW3-F1
#
_cell.length_a   1.000
_cell.length_b   1.000
_cell.length_c   1.000
_cell.angle_alpha   90.00
_cell.angle_beta   90.00
_cell.angle_gamma   90.00
#
_symmetry.space_group_name_H-M   'P 1'
#
loop_
_entity.id
_entity.type
_entity.pdbx_description
1 polymer ?
#
loop_
_entity_poly.entity_id
_entity_poly.type
_entity_poly.pdbx_seq_one_letter_code
_entity_poly.pdbx_strand_id
1 'polypeptide(L)'
;MRSRPDYPLPLDARGGAGVALSGPAKAVFCALVGPLTLLVFGSAAAQDKFPSRRYEPVIVYGGSLSVLQGVPVGEVGGYAYDASSGRWRAIPLQVDEVAPGEGAFFSPDDGLLDGDPEHPDEVVFMLRDAGDQAPRESWPAGADPDCGRIEVELQDPAGGRGFVYLFRIPGGFVSPTPYSLRYDSLADEVSTRFYRVSFGNSAVIKDLAILPEGGGNGHDLVDTQKIRLKMRILYTAYEINESNDIQVRTVEVRVGPVRILRRTTCSIQALQMTFTSTSRLYPFALEMGTGRRDFPASLNISLIRQSLDLNWNAQGMRFFNARNTGIVIDGTPDNPVRTLDVPGLNWVLLTGPQGSIVSILDVPKLGDRQSLYYHDNASGGTDDGTKDTGDGKSYGDIGVKLENKISGEYDFSSTRLYLLPANQTPAVAETLLQNLLYPIERLVRSQQISRVNQPGSTAPRDYQVVTAHPNPFVEATEIALSAPLERARYVQIWDLSARCVRRITLPPGAARFTWDGKDDSGRTLPSGLYILRVYGPEGPIGNLKLLRVR
;
A
#
# COMPACT_ATOMS: atom_id res chain seq x y z
N MET A 1 -21.80 -21.66 15.31
CA MET A 1 -21.83 -23.12 15.13
C MET A 1 -22.28 -23.44 13.71
N ARG A 2 -21.33 -23.73 12.82
CA ARG A 2 -21.39 -24.63 11.65
C ARG A 2 -19.98 -24.66 11.06
N SER A 3 -19.59 -25.86 10.67
CA SER A 3 -18.24 -26.42 10.60
C SER A 3 -17.47 -26.09 9.31
N ARG A 4 -16.16 -25.96 9.45
CA ARG A 4 -15.15 -25.92 8.39
C ARG A 4 -15.04 -27.28 7.70
N PRO A 5 -14.70 -27.36 6.39
CA PRO A 5 -14.12 -28.55 5.80
C PRO A 5 -12.58 -28.50 5.83
N ASP A 6 -11.98 -29.57 6.35
CA ASP A 6 -10.54 -29.85 6.33
C ASP A 6 -10.09 -30.33 4.95
N TYR A 7 -8.96 -29.83 4.46
CA TYR A 7 -8.21 -30.40 3.34
C TYR A 7 -6.94 -31.09 3.86
N PRO A 8 -6.69 -32.37 3.54
CA PRO A 8 -5.50 -33.08 3.99
C PRO A 8 -4.28 -32.87 3.06
N LEU A 9 -3.11 -32.71 3.69
CA LEU A 9 -1.79 -32.75 3.04
C LEU A 9 -1.36 -34.21 2.75
N PRO A 10 -0.56 -34.48 1.69
CA PRO A 10 -0.11 -35.83 1.39
C PRO A 10 1.06 -36.29 2.26
N LEU A 11 0.99 -37.56 2.67
CA LEU A 11 1.95 -38.31 3.46
C LEU A 11 3.11 -38.88 2.63
N ASP A 12 4.28 -38.89 3.26
CA ASP A 12 5.50 -39.60 2.89
C ASP A 12 5.28 -41.09 2.56
N ALA A 13 5.90 -41.55 1.47
CA ALA A 13 6.07 -42.96 1.17
C ALA A 13 7.52 -43.39 1.42
N ARG A 14 7.76 -44.05 2.55
CA ARG A 14 8.91 -44.96 2.74
C ARG A 14 8.49 -46.37 2.32
N GLY A 15 9.28 -46.98 1.44
CA GLY A 15 9.19 -48.40 1.12
C GLY A 15 10.46 -48.84 0.41
N GLY A 16 11.34 -49.53 1.13
CA GLY A 16 12.59 -50.07 0.60
C GLY A 16 12.41 -51.46 -0.03
N ALA A 17 13.29 -51.77 -0.98
CA ALA A 17 13.73 -53.14 -1.29
C ALA A 17 15.11 -53.05 -1.96
N GLY A 18 16.10 -53.73 -1.39
CA GLY A 18 17.47 -53.78 -1.91
C GLY A 18 17.71 -54.96 -2.85
N VAL A 19 18.69 -54.83 -3.74
CA VAL A 19 19.45 -55.93 -4.37
C VAL A 19 20.89 -55.45 -4.61
N ALA A 20 21.85 -56.37 -4.43
CA ALA A 20 23.29 -56.12 -4.26
C ALA A 20 24.15 -56.19 -5.54
N LEU A 21 25.19 -55.35 -5.53
CA LEU A 21 26.59 -55.40 -6.04
C LEU A 21 27.07 -56.45 -7.07
N SER A 22 27.79 -55.98 -8.12
CA SER A 22 29.14 -56.43 -8.55
C SER A 22 29.68 -55.54 -9.72
N GLY A 23 30.78 -54.79 -9.55
CA GLY A 23 32.11 -55.10 -10.13
C GLY A 23 32.71 -53.91 -10.93
N PRO A 24 34.06 -53.77 -11.11
CA PRO A 24 34.77 -52.48 -10.98
C PRO A 24 35.69 -52.04 -12.16
N ALA A 25 36.07 -50.74 -12.21
CA ALA A 25 37.37 -50.21 -12.71
C ALA A 25 37.48 -48.68 -12.46
N LYS A 26 38.22 -48.21 -11.44
CA LYS A 26 39.61 -47.69 -11.51
C LYS A 26 39.88 -46.60 -12.57
N ALA A 27 40.02 -45.35 -12.12
CA ALA A 27 41.12 -44.47 -12.53
C ALA A 27 41.39 -43.41 -11.46
N VAL A 28 42.67 -43.30 -11.09
CA VAL A 28 43.25 -42.48 -10.02
C VAL A 28 43.78 -41.19 -10.65
N PHE A 29 43.56 -40.03 -10.00
CA PHE A 29 44.59 -38.98 -9.94
C PHE A 29 44.43 -38.16 -8.66
N CYS A 30 45.36 -38.36 -7.73
CA CYS A 30 45.60 -37.48 -6.59
C CYS A 30 46.36 -36.24 -7.07
N ALA A 31 45.92 -35.05 -6.64
CA ALA A 31 46.78 -33.88 -6.55
C ALA A 31 46.46 -33.15 -5.24
N LEU A 32 47.51 -32.97 -4.43
CA LEU A 32 47.51 -32.26 -3.16
C LEU A 32 47.09 -30.79 -3.33
N VAL A 33 46.16 -30.32 -2.50
CA VAL A 33 46.09 -28.91 -2.08
C VAL A 33 45.68 -28.89 -0.60
N GLY A 34 46.52 -28.30 0.26
CA GLY A 34 46.31 -28.19 1.69
C GLY A 34 45.10 -27.32 2.08
N PRO A 35 44.67 -27.34 3.35
CA PRO A 35 43.49 -26.60 3.78
C PRO A 35 43.80 -25.11 3.77
N LEU A 36 43.35 -24.42 2.73
CA LEU A 36 43.23 -22.98 2.72
C LEU A 36 42.01 -22.66 3.60
N THR A 37 42.25 -22.32 4.85
CA THR A 37 41.21 -21.82 5.75
C THR A 37 40.76 -20.46 5.23
N LEU A 38 39.76 -20.46 4.34
CA LEU A 38 39.07 -19.25 3.92
C LEU A 38 38.31 -18.72 5.14
N LEU A 39 38.87 -17.70 5.77
CA LEU A 39 38.12 -16.80 6.64
C LEU A 39 37.13 -16.04 5.75
N VAL A 40 35.96 -16.64 5.56
CA VAL A 40 34.79 -15.96 5.01
C VAL A 40 34.38 -14.97 6.09
N PHE A 41 34.77 -13.70 5.94
CA PHE A 41 34.05 -12.60 6.58
C PHE A 41 32.68 -12.54 5.93
N GLY A 42 31.78 -13.41 6.39
CA GLY A 42 30.36 -13.23 6.17
C GLY A 42 29.98 -11.95 6.88
N SER A 43 29.74 -10.88 6.14
CA SER A 43 28.85 -9.83 6.63
C SER A 43 27.55 -10.56 7.00
N ALA A 44 27.22 -10.58 8.28
CA ALA A 44 25.93 -11.05 8.74
C ALA A 44 24.89 -10.15 8.07
N ALA A 45 24.33 -10.60 6.95
CA ALA A 45 23.16 -9.96 6.38
C ALA A 45 22.08 -10.04 7.45
N ALA A 46 21.61 -8.87 7.91
CA ALA A 46 20.51 -8.79 8.86
C ALA A 46 19.39 -9.71 8.36
N GLN A 47 18.96 -10.64 9.21
CA GLN A 47 17.92 -11.60 8.88
C GLN A 47 16.67 -10.81 8.48
N ASP A 48 16.20 -11.01 7.25
CA ASP A 48 15.01 -10.35 6.74
C ASP A 48 13.82 -10.71 7.63
N LYS A 49 13.26 -9.69 8.29
CA LYS A 49 12.16 -9.85 9.26
C LYS A 49 10.84 -10.19 8.58
N PHE A 50 10.69 -9.82 7.30
CA PHE A 50 9.43 -9.90 6.56
C PHE A 50 9.65 -10.42 5.13
N PRO A 51 10.15 -11.66 4.95
CA PRO A 51 10.52 -12.18 3.64
C PRO A 51 9.36 -12.26 2.63
N SER A 52 8.12 -12.42 3.11
CA SER A 52 6.89 -12.43 2.32
C SER A 52 6.31 -11.04 2.01
N ARG A 53 6.83 -9.97 2.63
CA ARG A 53 6.29 -8.59 2.54
C ARG A 53 7.35 -7.55 2.14
N ARG A 54 8.36 -7.98 1.38
CA ARG A 54 9.52 -7.16 0.98
C ARG A 54 9.18 -5.88 0.22
N TYR A 55 7.99 -5.80 -0.36
CA TYR A 55 7.56 -4.72 -1.24
C TYR A 55 6.59 -3.74 -0.57
N GLU A 56 6.25 -3.96 0.70
CA GLU A 56 5.22 -3.21 1.40
C GLU A 56 5.80 -1.89 1.96
N PRO A 57 5.26 -0.72 1.53
CA PRO A 57 5.55 0.54 2.21
C PRO A 57 4.78 0.61 3.53
N VAL A 58 5.38 1.22 4.54
CA VAL A 58 4.75 1.53 5.82
C VAL A 58 4.60 3.03 5.91
N ILE A 59 3.37 3.46 6.20
CA ILE A 59 3.03 4.86 6.45
C ILE A 59 2.67 5.00 7.93
N VAL A 60 3.21 6.00 8.62
CA VAL A 60 2.82 6.37 9.98
C VAL A 60 2.44 7.85 9.96
N TYR A 61 1.29 8.18 10.54
CA TYR A 61 0.76 9.52 10.51
C TYR A 61 1.35 10.38 11.62
N GLY A 62 1.74 11.61 11.31
CA GLY A 62 2.48 12.46 12.22
C GLY A 62 1.77 12.70 13.56
N GLY A 63 0.42 12.76 13.58
CA GLY A 63 -0.36 12.84 14.83
C GLY A 63 -0.19 11.68 15.81
N SER A 64 0.39 10.55 15.40
CA SER A 64 0.78 9.45 16.29
C SER A 64 2.21 9.57 16.85
N LEU A 65 3.00 10.52 16.34
CA LEU A 65 4.42 10.73 16.63
C LEU A 65 4.63 11.80 17.72
N SER A 66 4.00 11.61 18.89
CA SER A 66 3.79 12.69 19.86
C SER A 66 5.05 13.44 20.33
N VAL A 67 6.20 12.76 20.46
CA VAL A 67 7.45 13.41 20.89
C VAL A 67 8.18 14.14 19.77
N LEU A 68 7.76 13.95 18.51
CA LEU A 68 8.32 14.61 17.33
C LEU A 68 7.38 15.69 16.76
N GLN A 69 6.26 15.97 17.41
CA GLN A 69 5.35 17.04 17.01
C GLN A 69 6.06 18.40 17.02
N GLY A 70 5.94 19.15 15.93
CA GLY A 70 6.59 20.45 15.73
C GLY A 70 8.09 20.37 15.42
N VAL A 71 8.64 19.17 15.23
CA VAL A 71 10.03 19.01 14.77
C VAL A 71 10.10 19.34 13.28
N PRO A 72 11.07 20.15 12.81
CA PRO A 72 11.22 20.39 11.37
C PRO A 72 11.37 19.08 10.61
N VAL A 73 10.63 18.90 9.51
CA VAL A 73 10.58 17.63 8.78
C VAL A 73 11.97 17.12 8.35
N GLY A 74 12.89 18.03 8.05
CA GLY A 74 14.28 17.74 7.70
C GLY A 74 15.16 17.26 8.87
N GLU A 75 14.71 17.42 10.11
CA GLU A 75 15.39 16.90 11.32
C GLU A 75 14.83 15.53 11.75
N VAL A 76 13.77 15.02 11.12
CA VAL A 76 13.21 13.70 11.46
C VAL A 76 14.03 12.60 10.78
N GLY A 77 14.68 11.77 11.59
CA GLY A 77 15.53 10.67 11.12
C GLY A 77 14.98 9.29 11.44
N GLY A 78 15.10 8.37 10.47
CA GLY A 78 14.62 6.99 10.57
C GLY A 78 15.78 6.00 10.72
N TYR A 79 15.67 5.09 11.68
CA TYR A 79 16.70 4.08 11.95
C TYR A 79 16.11 2.71 12.25
N ALA A 80 16.90 1.68 11.93
CA ALA A 80 16.72 0.31 12.39
C ALA A 80 17.88 -0.07 13.33
N TYR A 81 17.60 -0.91 14.31
CA TYR A 81 18.62 -1.43 15.22
C TYR A 81 19.01 -2.85 14.82
N ASP A 82 20.31 -3.16 14.92
CA ASP A 82 20.83 -4.52 14.78
C ASP A 82 21.29 -4.99 16.16
N ALA A 83 20.54 -5.91 16.76
CA ALA A 83 20.82 -6.42 18.10
C ALA A 83 22.09 -7.28 18.16
N SER A 84 22.52 -7.86 17.03
CA SER A 84 23.72 -8.70 16.98
C SER A 84 25.01 -7.88 17.05
N SER A 85 25.01 -6.69 16.44
CA SER A 85 26.16 -5.78 16.45
C SER A 85 26.02 -4.64 17.46
N GLY A 86 24.82 -4.43 18.00
CA GLY A 86 24.50 -3.34 18.91
C GLY A 86 24.47 -1.97 18.23
N ARG A 87 24.32 -1.92 16.90
CA ARG A 87 24.47 -0.70 16.09
C ARG A 87 23.15 -0.23 15.50
N TRP A 88 23.07 1.08 15.31
CA TRP A 88 22.02 1.73 14.57
C TRP A 88 22.37 1.84 13.09
N ARG A 89 21.40 1.59 12.22
CA ARG A 89 21.50 1.75 10.77
C ARG A 89 20.43 2.75 10.33
N ALA A 90 20.83 3.86 9.73
CA ALA A 90 19.90 4.78 9.09
C ALA A 90 19.13 4.04 7.99
N ILE A 91 17.83 4.26 7.91
CA ILE A 91 16.97 3.69 6.86
C ILE A 91 16.42 4.79 5.96
N PRO A 92 16.05 4.47 4.71
CA PRO A 92 15.29 5.40 3.88
C PRO A 92 14.02 5.83 4.60
N LEU A 93 13.86 7.14 4.80
CA LEU A 93 12.72 7.76 5.46
C LEU A 93 12.28 8.97 4.63
N GLN A 94 10.99 9.07 4.38
CA GLN A 94 10.38 10.19 3.70
C GLN A 94 9.29 10.78 4.59
N VAL A 95 9.32 12.10 4.77
CA VAL A 95 8.23 12.85 5.41
C VAL A 95 7.53 13.65 4.32
N ASP A 96 6.27 13.32 4.11
CA ASP A 96 5.40 13.97 3.14
C ASP A 96 4.37 14.80 3.91
N GLU A 97 4.53 16.13 3.85
CA GLU A 97 3.54 17.08 4.35
C GLU A 97 2.24 16.94 3.55
N VAL A 98 1.10 16.96 4.23
CA VAL A 98 -0.22 16.76 3.63
C VAL A 98 -1.07 18.00 3.90
N ALA A 99 -1.18 18.90 2.93
CA ALA A 99 -2.01 20.09 3.05
C ALA A 99 -3.50 19.82 2.76
N PRO A 100 -4.42 20.68 3.23
CA PRO A 100 -5.82 20.64 2.83
C PRO A 100 -6.08 20.81 1.33
N GLY A 101 -7.03 20.04 0.80
CA GLY A 101 -7.59 20.22 -0.54
C GLY A 101 -6.90 19.46 -1.67
N GLU A 102 -7.24 19.84 -2.91
CA GLU A 102 -6.72 19.18 -4.11
C GLU A 102 -5.23 19.51 -4.33
N GLY A 103 -4.34 18.59 -3.96
CA GLY A 103 -2.89 18.76 -4.11
C GLY A 103 -2.05 18.55 -2.86
N ALA A 104 -2.65 17.99 -1.81
CA ALA A 104 -2.10 17.84 -0.46
C ALA A 104 -0.58 17.65 -0.33
N PHE A 105 0.06 16.83 -1.17
CA PHE A 105 1.49 16.55 -1.07
C PHE A 105 2.45 17.57 -1.72
N PHE A 106 1.91 18.55 -2.46
CA PHE A 106 2.64 19.44 -3.37
C PHE A 106 2.61 20.92 -2.94
N SER A 107 1.93 21.23 -1.85
CA SER A 107 1.99 22.52 -1.18
C SER A 107 2.70 22.31 0.16
N PRO A 108 3.81 23.02 0.47
CA PRO A 108 4.37 22.98 1.81
C PRO A 108 3.33 23.53 2.80
N ASP A 109 3.12 22.84 3.91
CA ASP A 109 2.18 23.27 4.93
C ASP A 109 2.86 24.30 5.83
N ASP A 110 3.78 23.83 6.68
CA ASP A 110 4.55 24.67 7.60
C ASP A 110 6.01 24.22 7.77
N GLY A 111 6.42 23.12 7.12
CA GLY A 111 7.76 22.53 7.22
C GLY A 111 8.03 21.82 8.55
N LEU A 112 7.02 21.62 9.38
CA LEU A 112 7.08 20.93 10.66
C LEU A 112 6.35 19.59 10.55
N LEU A 113 6.79 18.61 11.33
CA LEU A 113 6.06 17.36 11.48
C LEU A 113 4.88 17.59 12.41
N ASP A 114 3.67 17.41 11.92
CA ASP A 114 2.48 17.59 12.72
C ASP A 114 1.43 16.48 12.54
N GLY A 115 0.26 16.67 13.12
CA GLY A 115 -0.83 15.72 13.04
C GLY A 115 -2.15 16.38 12.76
N ASP A 116 -2.21 17.28 11.77
CA ASP A 116 -3.49 17.89 11.36
C ASP A 116 -4.58 16.80 11.28
N PRO A 117 -5.72 16.96 11.99
CA PRO A 117 -6.74 15.91 12.06
C PRO A 117 -7.40 15.57 10.73
N GLU A 118 -7.37 16.49 9.76
CA GLU A 118 -7.96 16.33 8.44
C GLU A 118 -6.91 15.92 7.39
N HIS A 119 -5.66 16.36 7.56
CA HIS A 119 -4.57 16.17 6.60
C HIS A 119 -3.25 15.84 7.32
N PRO A 120 -3.13 14.71 8.02
CA PRO A 120 -1.94 14.43 8.81
C PRO A 120 -0.75 14.10 7.92
N ASP A 121 0.42 14.63 8.29
CA ASP A 121 1.69 14.27 7.67
C ASP A 121 1.92 12.76 7.58
N GLU A 122 2.52 12.32 6.48
CA GLU A 122 2.88 10.93 6.25
C GLU A 122 4.38 10.71 6.42
N VAL A 123 4.76 9.91 7.42
CA VAL A 123 6.11 9.37 7.55
C VAL A 123 6.17 7.99 6.91
N VAL A 124 6.95 7.86 5.85
CA VAL A 124 6.98 6.70 4.95
C VAL A 124 8.35 6.03 4.97
N PHE A 125 8.37 4.70 5.07
CA PHE A 125 9.57 3.85 4.94
C PHE A 125 9.17 2.48 4.39
N MET A 126 10.12 1.64 3.98
CA MET A 126 9.80 0.28 3.51
C MET A 126 9.84 -0.73 4.66
N LEU A 127 8.88 -1.66 4.71
CA LEU A 127 8.79 -2.69 5.77
C LEU A 127 10.08 -3.53 5.86
N ARG A 128 10.71 -3.80 4.72
CA ARG A 128 11.99 -4.54 4.61
C ARG A 128 13.17 -3.87 5.32
N ASP A 129 13.06 -2.58 5.64
CA ASP A 129 14.14 -1.82 6.28
C ASP A 129 14.13 -1.95 7.81
N ALA A 130 13.08 -2.55 8.38
CA ALA A 130 12.93 -2.78 9.81
C ALA A 130 14.04 -3.66 10.41
N GLY A 131 14.37 -3.39 11.68
CA GLY A 131 15.39 -4.10 12.44
C GLY A 131 14.85 -4.81 13.67
N ASP A 132 15.75 -5.08 14.60
CA ASP A 132 15.47 -5.63 15.93
C ASP A 132 14.93 -4.58 16.89
N GLN A 133 14.39 -5.04 18.02
CA GLN A 133 14.05 -4.16 19.12
C GLN A 133 15.33 -3.59 19.77
N ALA A 134 15.41 -2.27 19.88
CA ALA A 134 16.52 -1.60 20.52
C ALA A 134 16.35 -1.51 22.05
N PRO A 135 17.45 -1.60 22.82
CA PRO A 135 17.43 -1.25 24.25
C PRO A 135 16.87 0.17 24.47
N ARG A 136 16.13 0.37 25.57
CA ARG A 136 15.46 1.64 25.90
C ARG A 136 16.41 2.84 25.95
N GLU A 137 17.62 2.62 26.44
CA GLU A 137 18.64 3.67 26.62
C GLU A 137 19.58 3.83 25.41
N SER A 138 19.38 3.06 24.33
CA SER A 138 20.24 3.13 23.14
C SER A 138 19.75 4.18 22.14
N TRP A 139 20.70 4.95 21.60
CA TRP A 139 20.43 6.05 20.66
C TRP A 139 21.48 6.08 19.54
N PRO A 140 21.09 6.44 18.30
CA PRO A 140 22.06 6.69 17.24
C PRO A 140 22.84 7.98 17.51
N ALA A 141 24.05 8.07 16.94
CA ALA A 141 24.87 9.28 17.07
C ALA A 141 24.15 10.49 16.46
N GLY A 142 24.20 11.63 17.15
CA GLY A 142 23.60 12.89 16.70
C GLY A 142 22.10 13.03 16.95
N ALA A 143 21.42 12.01 17.48
CA ALA A 143 20.02 12.12 17.88
C ALA A 143 19.86 12.86 19.21
N ASP A 144 18.78 13.61 19.34
CA ASP A 144 18.41 14.40 20.53
C ASP A 144 17.67 13.55 21.56
N PRO A 145 18.33 13.12 22.66
CA PRO A 145 17.72 12.25 23.65
C PRO A 145 16.65 12.95 24.49
N ASP A 146 16.69 14.29 24.55
CA ASP A 146 15.76 15.10 25.34
C ASP A 146 14.42 15.27 24.60
N CYS A 147 14.44 15.26 23.26
CA CYS A 147 13.23 15.19 22.44
C CYS A 147 12.48 13.87 22.69
N GLY A 148 13.21 12.75 22.83
CA GLY A 148 12.63 11.41 22.89
C GLY A 148 12.59 10.74 21.51
N ARG A 149 12.25 9.44 21.50
CA ARG A 149 12.18 8.63 20.29
C ARG A 149 10.79 8.05 20.10
N ILE A 150 10.43 7.81 18.85
CA ILE A 150 9.29 6.97 18.52
C ILE A 150 9.81 5.57 18.20
N GLU A 151 9.22 4.56 18.81
CA GLU A 151 9.33 3.15 18.44
C GLU A 151 8.09 2.75 17.66
N VAL A 152 8.27 2.33 16.41
CA VAL A 152 7.24 1.76 15.56
C VAL A 152 7.45 0.26 15.53
N GLU A 153 6.64 -0.46 16.29
CA GLU A 153 6.58 -1.91 16.26
C GLU A 153 5.69 -2.37 15.09
N LEU A 154 6.22 -3.28 14.29
CA LEU A 154 5.59 -3.83 13.09
C LEU A 154 5.35 -5.32 13.31
N GLN A 155 4.11 -5.75 13.15
CA GLN A 155 3.71 -7.15 13.35
C GLN A 155 2.94 -7.68 12.15
N ASP A 156 3.45 -8.76 11.56
CA ASP A 156 2.75 -9.49 10.51
C ASP A 156 1.72 -10.44 11.13
N PRO A 157 0.43 -10.36 10.73
CA PRO A 157 -0.58 -11.33 11.15
C PRO A 157 -0.20 -12.80 10.87
N ALA A 158 0.60 -13.06 9.84
CA ALA A 158 1.10 -14.39 9.50
C ALA A 158 2.33 -14.83 10.31
N GLY A 159 2.89 -13.92 11.14
CA GLY A 159 4.11 -14.12 11.90
C GLY A 159 5.29 -13.33 11.32
N GLY A 160 6.05 -12.70 12.21
CA GLY A 160 7.10 -11.75 11.84
C GLY A 160 6.96 -10.48 12.69
N ARG A 161 8.07 -10.00 13.24
CA ARG A 161 8.11 -8.82 14.09
C ARG A 161 9.38 -8.04 13.80
N GLY A 162 9.24 -6.73 13.68
CA GLY A 162 10.35 -5.83 13.39
C GLY A 162 10.07 -4.44 13.92
N PHE A 163 11.12 -3.62 14.02
CA PHE A 163 11.04 -2.31 14.61
C PHE A 163 11.71 -1.26 13.73
N VAL A 164 11.10 -0.08 13.68
CA VAL A 164 11.68 1.14 13.13
C VAL A 164 11.61 2.21 14.21
N TYR A 165 12.64 3.03 14.29
CA TYR A 165 12.77 4.08 15.27
C TYR A 165 12.88 5.43 14.57
N LEU A 166 12.13 6.41 15.06
CA LEU A 166 12.21 7.80 14.61
C LEU A 166 12.79 8.66 15.71
N PHE A 167 13.69 9.56 15.31
CA PHE A 167 14.44 10.44 16.18
C PHE A 167 14.45 11.85 15.61
N ARG A 168 14.57 12.85 16.48
CA ARG A 168 15.05 14.16 16.06
C ARG A 168 16.58 14.14 15.93
N ILE A 169 17.09 14.57 14.79
CA ILE A 169 18.51 14.76 14.48
C ILE A 169 18.75 16.26 14.27
N PRO A 170 19.16 17.01 15.30
CA PRO A 170 19.41 18.45 15.18
C PRO A 170 20.46 18.74 14.11
N GLY A 171 20.20 19.73 13.26
CA GLY A 171 21.07 20.07 12.12
C GLY A 171 20.80 19.25 10.86
N GLY A 172 19.85 18.32 10.90
CA GLY A 172 19.28 17.65 9.73
C GLY A 172 19.63 16.16 9.63
N PHE A 173 18.71 15.40 9.04
CA PHE A 173 18.89 13.99 8.70
C PHE A 173 19.03 13.81 7.19
N VAL A 174 20.10 13.13 6.77
CA VAL A 174 20.29 12.74 5.36
C VAL A 174 19.76 11.32 5.18
N SER A 175 18.57 11.20 4.62
CA SER A 175 17.98 9.89 4.33
C SER A 175 18.81 9.11 3.29
N PRO A 176 19.17 7.84 3.56
CA PRO A 176 19.74 6.96 2.55
C PRO A 176 18.83 6.80 1.32
N THR A 177 19.42 6.67 0.14
CA THR A 177 18.71 6.53 -1.16
C THR A 177 19.08 5.24 -1.92
N PRO A 178 18.99 4.05 -1.30
CA PRO A 178 19.44 2.78 -1.89
C PRO A 178 18.62 2.37 -3.13
N TYR A 179 17.43 2.98 -3.29
CA TYR A 179 16.47 2.71 -4.34
C TYR A 179 16.68 3.57 -5.59
N SER A 180 17.53 4.62 -5.51
CA SER A 180 17.87 5.49 -6.65
C SER A 180 16.66 6.04 -7.41
N LEU A 181 15.62 6.49 -6.69
CA LEU A 181 14.43 7.09 -7.31
C LEU A 181 14.80 8.41 -8.00
N ARG A 182 14.46 8.53 -9.29
CA ARG A 182 14.72 9.69 -10.14
C ARG A 182 13.51 9.99 -11.00
N TYR A 183 13.36 11.26 -11.37
CA TYR A 183 12.35 11.73 -12.30
C TYR A 183 12.99 12.58 -13.39
N ASP A 184 12.70 12.28 -14.65
CA ASP A 184 13.02 13.09 -15.81
C ASP A 184 11.76 13.84 -16.26
N SER A 185 11.78 15.17 -16.14
CA SER A 185 10.63 16.00 -16.48
C SER A 185 10.43 16.23 -17.98
N LEU A 186 11.44 16.00 -18.82
CA LEU A 186 11.32 16.11 -20.28
C LEU A 186 10.67 14.87 -20.87
N ALA A 187 11.03 13.70 -20.35
CA ALA A 187 10.48 12.42 -20.78
C ALA A 187 9.22 12.00 -20.00
N ASP A 188 8.88 12.72 -18.90
CA ASP A 188 7.88 12.30 -17.92
C ASP A 188 8.11 10.84 -17.49
N GLU A 189 9.35 10.56 -17.09
CA GLU A 189 9.86 9.23 -16.80
C GLU A 189 10.30 9.13 -15.35
N VAL A 190 9.88 8.05 -14.68
CA VAL A 190 10.41 7.65 -13.39
C VAL A 190 11.34 6.47 -13.58
N SER A 191 12.54 6.57 -13.00
CA SER A 191 13.47 5.46 -12.87
C SER A 191 13.78 5.19 -11.40
N THR A 192 13.88 3.90 -11.09
CA THR A 192 14.41 3.41 -9.82
C THR A 192 15.62 2.54 -10.13
N ARG A 193 16.24 1.97 -9.09
CA ARG A 193 17.23 0.91 -9.26
C ARG A 193 16.67 -0.33 -9.96
N PHE A 194 15.35 -0.58 -9.91
CA PHE A 194 14.77 -1.87 -10.30
C PHE A 194 13.90 -1.82 -11.54
N TYR A 195 13.34 -0.66 -11.87
CA TYR A 195 12.47 -0.49 -13.02
C TYR A 195 12.49 0.95 -13.54
N ARG A 196 11.94 1.12 -14.74
CA ARG A 196 11.68 2.41 -15.37
C ARG A 196 10.26 2.43 -15.92
N VAL A 197 9.61 3.57 -15.83
CA VAL A 197 8.25 3.78 -16.37
C VAL A 197 8.12 5.20 -16.90
N SER A 198 7.58 5.37 -18.10
CA SER A 198 7.26 6.68 -18.67
C SER A 198 5.76 6.85 -18.87
N PHE A 199 5.32 8.11 -18.85
CA PHE A 199 3.94 8.49 -19.04
C PHE A 199 3.78 9.29 -20.33
N GLY A 200 2.71 9.00 -21.07
CA GLY A 200 2.38 9.77 -22.27
C GLY A 200 1.67 11.09 -21.96
N ASN A 201 1.35 11.84 -23.01
CA ASN A 201 0.56 13.08 -22.97
C ASN A 201 -0.87 12.92 -22.40
N SER A 202 -1.25 11.71 -22.01
CA SER A 202 -2.56 11.33 -21.48
C SER A 202 -2.49 10.82 -20.03
N ALA A 203 -1.33 10.98 -19.36
CA ALA A 203 -1.02 10.52 -18.01
C ALA A 203 -1.03 8.99 -17.79
N VAL A 204 -1.20 8.20 -18.87
CA VAL A 204 -1.15 6.74 -18.87
C VAL A 204 0.27 6.24 -19.09
N ILE A 205 0.55 5.01 -18.68
CA ILE A 205 1.83 4.33 -18.95
C ILE A 205 2.04 4.17 -20.47
N LYS A 206 3.25 4.49 -20.94
CA LYS A 206 3.71 4.37 -22.35
C LYS A 206 5.01 3.60 -22.54
N ASP A 207 5.84 3.49 -21.52
CA ASP A 207 7.01 2.62 -21.47
C ASP A 207 7.07 2.04 -20.07
N LEU A 208 7.39 0.75 -19.96
CA LEU A 208 7.64 0.10 -18.69
C LEU A 208 8.66 -1.02 -18.87
N ALA A 209 9.79 -0.89 -18.20
CA ALA A 209 10.86 -1.88 -18.24
C ALA A 209 11.28 -2.30 -16.82
N ILE A 210 11.48 -3.60 -16.62
CA ILE A 210 12.10 -4.15 -15.41
C ILE A 210 13.60 -4.29 -15.67
N LEU A 211 14.41 -3.53 -14.93
CA LEU A 211 15.85 -3.41 -15.17
C LEU A 211 16.60 -4.70 -14.75
N PRO A 212 17.83 -4.93 -15.24
CA PRO A 212 18.64 -6.08 -14.84
C PRO A 212 18.83 -6.23 -13.32
N GLU A 213 19.01 -5.12 -12.60
CA GLU A 213 19.10 -5.10 -11.14
C GLU A 213 17.78 -5.45 -10.45
N GLY A 214 16.65 -5.20 -11.12
CA GLY A 214 15.31 -5.67 -10.75
C GLY A 214 15.04 -7.13 -11.15
N GLY A 215 15.98 -7.77 -11.84
CA GLY A 215 15.85 -9.14 -12.33
C GLY A 215 15.05 -9.27 -13.63
N GLY A 216 14.88 -8.18 -14.39
CA GLY A 216 14.31 -8.21 -15.73
C GLY A 216 15.40 -8.10 -16.82
N ASN A 217 14.98 -7.89 -18.06
CA ASN A 217 15.88 -7.76 -19.21
C ASN A 217 16.14 -6.30 -19.64
N GLY A 218 15.50 -5.32 -18.99
CA GLY A 218 15.63 -3.89 -19.28
C GLY A 218 14.93 -3.42 -20.56
N HIS A 219 14.18 -4.27 -21.26
CA HIS A 219 13.40 -3.88 -22.42
C HIS A 219 12.01 -3.40 -22.00
N ASP A 220 11.49 -2.41 -22.74
CA ASP A 220 10.12 -1.94 -22.59
C ASP A 220 9.11 -3.05 -22.94
N LEU A 221 8.17 -3.33 -22.05
CA LEU A 221 7.17 -4.38 -22.17
C LEU A 221 5.79 -3.85 -22.55
N VAL A 222 5.56 -2.54 -22.49
CA VAL A 222 4.21 -1.95 -22.60
C VAL A 222 4.11 -1.15 -23.89
N ASP A 223 3.04 -1.35 -24.66
CA ASP A 223 2.68 -0.39 -25.71
C ASP A 223 1.95 0.80 -25.09
N THR A 224 0.84 0.53 -24.40
CA THR A 224 0.18 1.56 -23.60
C THR A 224 -0.79 0.99 -22.57
N GLN A 225 -0.94 1.70 -21.46
CA GLN A 225 -2.13 1.54 -20.63
C GLN A 225 -3.34 2.19 -21.33
N LYS A 226 -4.36 1.38 -21.62
CA LYS A 226 -5.57 1.79 -22.34
C LYS A 226 -6.69 2.18 -21.38
N ILE A 227 -7.36 3.28 -21.69
CA ILE A 227 -8.60 3.73 -21.04
C ILE A 227 -9.69 3.78 -22.10
N ARG A 228 -10.86 3.22 -21.82
CA ARG A 228 -12.04 3.38 -22.68
C ARG A 228 -13.25 3.79 -21.86
N LEU A 229 -13.98 4.77 -22.37
CA LEU A 229 -15.25 5.21 -21.81
C LEU A 229 -16.26 5.39 -22.94
N LYS A 230 -17.36 4.63 -22.91
CA LYS A 230 -18.53 4.86 -23.78
C LYS A 230 -19.68 5.39 -22.96
N MET A 231 -20.31 6.46 -23.42
CA MET A 231 -21.40 7.13 -22.71
C MET A 231 -22.33 7.87 -23.66
N ARG A 232 -23.52 8.25 -23.17
CA ARG A 232 -24.51 9.01 -23.95
C ARG A 232 -25.11 10.14 -23.11
N ILE A 233 -24.75 11.37 -23.45
CA ILE A 233 -25.36 12.56 -22.86
C ILE A 233 -26.45 13.05 -23.81
N LEU A 234 -27.69 13.08 -23.33
CA LEU A 234 -28.87 13.38 -24.16
C LEU A 234 -28.90 12.49 -25.41
N TYR A 235 -28.76 13.07 -26.61
CA TYR A 235 -28.79 12.37 -27.88
C TYR A 235 -27.40 12.07 -28.46
N THR A 236 -26.33 12.56 -27.83
CA THR A 236 -24.96 12.46 -28.34
C THR A 236 -24.21 11.29 -27.69
N ALA A 237 -23.67 10.40 -28.53
CA ALA A 237 -22.80 9.32 -28.07
C ALA A 237 -21.33 9.78 -28.05
N TYR A 238 -20.62 9.44 -26.98
CA TYR A 238 -19.19 9.71 -26.82
C TYR A 238 -18.44 8.39 -26.64
N GLU A 239 -17.30 8.29 -27.32
CA GLU A 239 -16.31 7.22 -27.13
C GLU A 239 -14.97 7.88 -26.87
N ILE A 240 -14.54 7.83 -25.61
CA ILE A 240 -13.33 8.49 -25.09
C ILE A 240 -12.23 7.44 -24.93
N ASN A 241 -11.04 7.76 -25.40
CA ASN A 241 -9.82 6.95 -25.24
C ASN A 241 -8.64 7.82 -24.77
N GLU A 242 -7.57 7.18 -24.31
CA GLU A 242 -6.38 7.89 -23.84
C GLU A 242 -5.66 8.66 -24.95
N SER A 243 -5.62 8.18 -26.20
CA SER A 243 -4.71 8.76 -27.20
C SER A 243 -5.11 10.14 -27.70
N ASN A 244 -6.42 10.40 -27.85
CA ASN A 244 -6.90 11.62 -28.50
C ASN A 244 -7.77 12.50 -27.59
N ASP A 245 -8.43 11.91 -26.59
CA ASP A 245 -9.48 12.61 -25.84
C ASP A 245 -9.00 13.11 -24.47
N ILE A 246 -7.95 12.50 -23.92
CA ILE A 246 -7.36 12.85 -22.63
C ILE A 246 -6.04 13.57 -22.86
N GLN A 247 -5.91 14.77 -22.30
CA GLN A 247 -4.69 15.58 -22.38
C GLN A 247 -4.23 15.99 -20.99
N VAL A 248 -2.94 15.79 -20.72
CA VAL A 248 -2.26 16.35 -19.55
C VAL A 248 -2.19 17.87 -19.66
N ARG A 249 -2.58 18.56 -18.59
CA ARG A 249 -2.50 20.02 -18.44
C ARG A 249 -1.34 20.42 -17.55
N THR A 250 -1.17 19.72 -16.44
CA THR A 250 -0.08 19.94 -15.50
C THR A 250 0.47 18.62 -14.99
N VAL A 251 1.76 18.61 -14.69
CA VAL A 251 2.45 17.52 -13.99
C VAL A 251 3.20 18.14 -12.82
N GLU A 252 2.90 17.68 -11.61
CA GLU A 252 3.56 18.07 -10.37
C GLU A 252 4.26 16.82 -9.81
N VAL A 253 5.55 16.94 -9.46
CA VAL A 253 6.34 15.81 -8.96
C VAL A 253 7.14 16.17 -7.72
N ARG A 254 7.08 15.30 -6.72
CA ARG A 254 7.89 15.34 -5.50
C ARG A 254 8.69 14.05 -5.44
N VAL A 255 10.00 14.17 -5.60
CA VAL A 255 10.93 13.03 -5.51
C VAL A 255 11.38 12.90 -4.07
N GLY A 256 11.14 11.74 -3.47
CA GLY A 256 11.64 11.41 -2.14
C GLY A 256 12.47 10.12 -2.11
N PRO A 257 13.10 9.82 -0.96
CA PRO A 257 14.00 8.67 -0.81
C PRO A 257 13.28 7.32 -0.77
N VAL A 258 11.96 7.31 -0.56
CA VAL A 258 11.14 6.08 -0.47
C VAL A 258 10.15 5.98 -1.61
N ARG A 259 9.52 7.09 -2.01
CA ARG A 259 8.58 7.14 -3.13
C ARG A 259 8.65 8.45 -3.90
N ILE A 260 8.27 8.40 -5.16
CA ILE A 260 7.94 9.59 -5.95
C ILE A 260 6.42 9.79 -5.92
N LEU A 261 6.00 11.00 -5.61
CA LEU A 261 4.61 11.42 -5.75
C LEU A 261 4.50 12.19 -7.06
N ARG A 262 3.60 11.75 -7.94
CA ARG A 262 3.33 12.39 -9.23
C ARG A 262 1.84 12.69 -9.31
N ARG A 263 1.48 13.96 -9.48
CA ARG A 263 0.11 14.42 -9.69
C ARG A 263 -0.02 15.01 -11.08
N THR A 264 -1.09 14.63 -11.76
CA THR A 264 -1.41 15.18 -13.07
C THR A 264 -2.84 15.68 -13.12
N THR A 265 -3.02 16.91 -13.59
CA THR A 265 -4.34 17.40 -14.00
C THR A 265 -4.53 17.08 -15.47
N CYS A 266 -5.56 16.33 -15.79
CA CYS A 266 -5.93 15.96 -17.15
C CYS A 266 -7.23 16.64 -17.55
N SER A 267 -7.45 16.82 -18.84
CA SER A 267 -8.73 17.26 -19.39
C SER A 267 -9.27 16.26 -20.41
N ILE A 268 -10.58 16.06 -20.40
CA ILE A 268 -11.32 15.34 -21.43
C ILE A 268 -11.91 16.37 -22.38
N GLN A 269 -11.29 16.56 -23.54
CA GLN A 269 -11.63 17.68 -24.44
C GLN A 269 -13.08 17.61 -24.92
N ALA A 270 -13.56 16.43 -25.29
CA ALA A 270 -14.92 16.22 -25.79
C ALA A 270 -16.02 16.56 -24.79
N LEU A 271 -15.71 16.52 -23.48
CA LEU A 271 -16.65 16.80 -22.39
C LEU A 271 -16.39 18.14 -21.69
N GLN A 272 -15.32 18.84 -22.03
CA GLN A 272 -14.85 20.04 -21.31
C GLN A 272 -14.69 19.81 -19.80
N MET A 273 -14.28 18.60 -19.42
CA MET A 273 -14.10 18.20 -18.03
C MET A 273 -12.61 18.10 -17.69
N THR A 274 -12.26 18.38 -16.44
CA THR A 274 -10.94 18.09 -15.89
C THR A 274 -11.03 17.03 -14.80
N PHE A 275 -9.94 16.29 -14.61
CA PHE A 275 -9.79 15.36 -13.51
C PHE A 275 -8.32 15.28 -13.08
N THR A 276 -8.11 15.01 -11.81
CA THR A 276 -6.77 14.79 -11.26
C THR A 276 -6.49 13.29 -11.16
N SER A 277 -5.27 12.90 -11.49
CA SER A 277 -4.71 11.57 -11.19
C SER A 277 -3.51 11.74 -10.26
N THR A 278 -3.40 10.88 -9.25
CA THR A 278 -2.25 10.83 -8.34
C THR A 278 -1.61 9.46 -8.44
N SER A 279 -0.30 9.44 -8.61
CA SER A 279 0.52 8.24 -8.69
C SER A 279 1.54 8.24 -7.56
N ARG A 280 1.70 7.11 -6.89
CA ARG A 280 2.75 6.86 -5.89
C ARG A 280 3.67 5.78 -6.44
N LEU A 281 4.93 6.13 -6.68
CA LEU A 281 5.91 5.24 -7.28
C LEU A 281 6.96 4.86 -6.24
N TYR A 282 6.90 3.60 -5.79
CA TYR A 282 7.79 2.97 -4.82
C TYR A 282 8.90 2.20 -5.54
N PRO A 283 9.92 1.66 -4.84
CA PRO A 283 11.04 0.99 -5.51
C PRO A 283 10.65 -0.27 -6.29
N PHE A 284 9.53 -0.91 -5.95
CA PHE A 284 9.09 -2.19 -6.54
C PHE A 284 7.64 -2.17 -7.04
N ALA A 285 6.96 -1.04 -6.88
CA ALA A 285 5.55 -0.96 -7.18
C ALA A 285 5.15 0.47 -7.55
N LEU A 286 4.10 0.59 -8.35
CA LEU A 286 3.43 1.85 -8.59
C LEU A 286 1.95 1.70 -8.26
N GLU A 287 1.40 2.75 -7.67
CA GLU A 287 -0.03 2.90 -7.43
C GLU A 287 -0.51 4.08 -8.26
N MET A 288 -1.58 3.87 -9.02
CA MET A 288 -2.17 4.92 -9.83
C MET A 288 -3.67 4.96 -9.57
N GLY A 289 -4.19 6.17 -9.44
CA GLY A 289 -5.61 6.34 -9.26
C GLY A 289 -6.10 7.76 -9.50
N THR A 290 -7.39 7.86 -9.80
CA THR A 290 -8.07 9.16 -9.90
C THR A 290 -8.82 9.51 -8.61
N GLY A 291 -8.73 8.65 -7.58
CA GLY A 291 -9.48 8.80 -6.35
C GLY A 291 -10.97 8.59 -6.55
N ARG A 292 -11.76 9.15 -5.65
CA ARG A 292 -13.21 9.01 -5.67
C ARG A 292 -13.85 9.81 -6.80
N ARG A 293 -14.78 9.16 -7.51
CA ARG A 293 -15.51 9.69 -8.65
C ARG A 293 -16.98 9.33 -8.54
N ASP A 294 -17.84 10.30 -8.80
CA ASP A 294 -19.27 10.10 -8.93
C ASP A 294 -19.67 10.02 -10.41
N PHE A 295 -20.42 8.99 -10.77
CA PHE A 295 -20.99 8.81 -12.11
C PHE A 295 -22.50 9.00 -12.05
N PRO A 296 -23.02 10.20 -12.35
CA PRO A 296 -24.45 10.41 -12.35
C PRO A 296 -25.12 9.60 -13.47
N ALA A 297 -26.30 9.04 -13.18
CA ALA A 297 -27.05 8.21 -14.12
C ALA A 297 -27.36 8.92 -15.45
N SER A 298 -27.40 10.26 -15.45
CA SER A 298 -27.59 11.10 -16.64
C SER A 298 -26.50 10.95 -17.71
N LEU A 299 -25.31 10.45 -17.34
CA LEU A 299 -24.22 10.20 -18.29
C LEU A 299 -24.46 8.96 -19.17
N ASN A 300 -25.37 8.06 -18.77
CA ASN A 300 -25.66 6.79 -19.45
C ASN A 300 -24.37 6.06 -19.87
N ILE A 301 -23.46 5.84 -18.92
CA ILE A 301 -22.18 5.18 -19.19
C ILE A 301 -22.44 3.70 -19.47
N SER A 302 -21.96 3.23 -20.62
CA SER A 302 -22.15 1.85 -21.09
C SER A 302 -20.88 1.02 -21.10
N LEU A 303 -19.70 1.65 -21.06
CA LEU A 303 -18.40 0.98 -20.98
C LEU A 303 -17.44 1.81 -20.14
N ILE A 304 -16.78 1.18 -19.17
CA ILE A 304 -15.50 1.64 -18.62
C ILE A 304 -14.51 0.49 -18.77
N ARG A 305 -13.39 0.71 -19.45
CA ARG A 305 -12.26 -0.24 -19.52
C ARG A 305 -10.99 0.45 -19.04
N GLN A 306 -10.23 -0.25 -18.23
CA GLN A 306 -8.83 0.05 -17.97
C GLN A 306 -8.04 -1.24 -18.18
N SER A 307 -7.01 -1.18 -19.02
CA SER A 307 -6.17 -2.34 -19.33
C SER A 307 -4.72 -1.92 -19.63
N LEU A 308 -3.81 -2.88 -19.55
CA LEU A 308 -2.40 -2.71 -19.89
C LEU A 308 -2.12 -3.55 -21.13
N ASP A 309 -1.87 -2.88 -22.25
CA ASP A 309 -1.49 -3.55 -23.49
C ASP A 309 0.02 -3.67 -23.57
N LEU A 310 0.50 -4.90 -23.74
CA LEU A 310 1.93 -5.17 -23.87
C LEU A 310 2.34 -5.00 -25.33
N ASN A 311 3.64 -4.85 -25.55
CA ASN A 311 4.22 -4.83 -26.88
C ASN A 311 4.90 -6.18 -27.21
N TRP A 312 5.48 -6.29 -28.40
CA TRP A 312 6.17 -7.50 -28.87
C TRP A 312 7.26 -8.03 -27.92
N ASN A 313 7.91 -7.19 -27.12
CA ASN A 313 8.95 -7.65 -26.20
C ASN A 313 8.41 -8.55 -25.09
N ALA A 314 7.10 -8.49 -24.81
CA ALA A 314 6.42 -9.38 -23.87
C ALA A 314 6.08 -10.77 -24.48
N GLN A 315 6.36 -11.00 -25.76
CA GLN A 315 6.09 -12.27 -26.40
C GLN A 315 6.75 -13.44 -25.65
N GLY A 316 5.99 -14.51 -25.45
CA GLY A 316 6.40 -15.70 -24.69
C GLY A 316 6.20 -15.58 -23.18
N MET A 317 5.84 -14.40 -22.64
CA MET A 317 5.38 -14.28 -21.26
C MET A 317 4.08 -15.08 -21.06
N ARG A 318 3.79 -15.41 -19.81
CA ARG A 318 2.59 -16.16 -19.44
C ARG A 318 1.69 -15.35 -18.53
N PHE A 319 0.40 -15.40 -18.81
CA PHE A 319 -0.67 -14.82 -18.04
C PHE A 319 -1.28 -15.84 -17.05
N PHE A 320 -1.35 -15.45 -15.78
CA PHE A 320 -2.04 -16.17 -14.72
C PHE A 320 -3.01 -15.25 -13.96
N ASN A 321 -4.12 -15.81 -13.50
CA ASN A 321 -4.93 -15.27 -12.41
C ASN A 321 -5.61 -16.44 -11.65
N ALA A 322 -6.52 -16.14 -10.73
CA ALA A 322 -7.24 -17.17 -9.97
C ALA A 322 -8.01 -18.19 -10.83
N ARG A 323 -8.32 -17.89 -12.10
CA ARG A 323 -9.14 -18.71 -13.00
C ARG A 323 -8.45 -19.11 -14.31
N ASN A 324 -7.23 -18.63 -14.56
CA ASN A 324 -6.48 -18.87 -15.79
C ASN A 324 -5.04 -19.28 -15.44
N THR A 325 -4.57 -20.35 -16.07
CA THR A 325 -3.28 -20.98 -15.74
C THR A 325 -2.33 -20.95 -16.93
N GLY A 326 -1.58 -19.85 -17.07
CA GLY A 326 -0.41 -19.79 -17.93
C GLY A 326 -0.70 -19.66 -19.42
N ILE A 327 -1.67 -18.83 -19.79
CA ILE A 327 -1.97 -18.46 -21.18
C ILE A 327 -0.74 -17.77 -21.76
N VAL A 328 -0.30 -18.17 -22.95
CA VAL A 328 0.92 -17.62 -23.56
C VAL A 328 0.55 -16.30 -24.22
N ILE A 329 1.39 -15.27 -24.06
CA ILE A 329 1.26 -14.02 -24.78
C ILE A 329 2.07 -14.17 -26.06
N ASP A 330 1.41 -14.34 -27.20
CA ASP A 330 2.08 -14.53 -28.49
C ASP A 330 1.44 -13.74 -29.65
N GLY A 331 0.42 -12.92 -29.35
CA GLY A 331 -0.31 -12.17 -30.35
C GLY A 331 -1.31 -13.02 -31.12
N THR A 332 -1.68 -14.20 -30.63
CA THR A 332 -2.71 -15.07 -31.20
C THR A 332 -3.95 -15.07 -30.29
N PRO A 333 -5.17 -14.92 -30.84
CA PRO A 333 -6.38 -14.87 -30.01
C PRO A 333 -6.60 -16.11 -29.14
N ASP A 334 -6.74 -15.88 -27.84
CA ASP A 334 -7.09 -16.87 -26.83
C ASP A 334 -8.52 -16.73 -26.29
N ASN A 335 -8.98 -17.74 -25.55
CA ASN A 335 -10.29 -17.77 -24.88
C ASN A 335 -10.17 -17.93 -23.35
N PRO A 336 -9.70 -16.90 -22.61
CA PRO A 336 -9.57 -16.98 -21.16
C PRO A 336 -10.92 -17.03 -20.45
N VAL A 337 -10.93 -17.56 -19.22
CA VAL A 337 -12.04 -17.38 -18.28
C VAL A 337 -12.11 -15.91 -17.88
N ARG A 338 -13.23 -15.25 -18.22
CA ARG A 338 -13.40 -13.80 -18.03
C ARG A 338 -14.07 -13.38 -16.70
N THR A 339 -14.44 -14.34 -15.85
CA THR A 339 -15.08 -14.06 -14.56
C THR A 339 -14.07 -13.48 -13.57
N LEU A 340 -14.47 -12.45 -12.83
CA LEU A 340 -13.72 -11.86 -11.72
C LEU A 340 -14.54 -11.97 -10.43
N ASP A 341 -13.88 -11.84 -9.29
CA ASP A 341 -14.57 -11.72 -8.00
C ASP A 341 -15.07 -10.27 -7.83
N VAL A 342 -16.36 -10.10 -7.53
CA VAL A 342 -17.04 -8.77 -7.55
C VAL A 342 -18.08 -8.64 -6.42
N PRO A 343 -18.04 -7.56 -5.62
CA PRO A 343 -16.92 -6.63 -5.51
C PRO A 343 -15.71 -7.32 -4.87
N GLY A 344 -14.50 -6.94 -5.26
CA GLY A 344 -13.31 -7.49 -4.62
C GLY A 344 -12.00 -7.26 -5.35
N LEU A 345 -10.91 -7.54 -4.63
CA LEU A 345 -9.56 -7.53 -5.15
C LEU A 345 -9.30 -8.79 -5.97
N ASN A 346 -8.80 -8.60 -7.19
CA ASN A 346 -8.36 -9.63 -8.11
C ASN A 346 -6.87 -9.43 -8.39
N TRP A 347 -6.17 -10.48 -8.81
CA TRP A 347 -4.76 -10.38 -9.22
C TRP A 347 -4.56 -10.91 -10.63
N VAL A 348 -3.62 -10.31 -11.35
CA VAL A 348 -3.10 -10.76 -12.65
C VAL A 348 -1.59 -10.84 -12.54
N LEU A 349 -1.00 -11.93 -13.02
CA LEU A 349 0.45 -12.10 -13.15
C LEU A 349 0.80 -12.30 -14.62
N LEU A 350 1.73 -11.46 -15.11
CA LEU A 350 2.37 -11.56 -16.40
C LEU A 350 3.84 -11.84 -16.12
N THR A 351 4.36 -13.00 -16.54
CA THR A 351 5.68 -13.47 -16.09
C THR A 351 6.46 -14.18 -17.19
N GLY A 352 7.75 -13.92 -17.27
CA GLY A 352 8.68 -14.58 -18.20
C GLY A 352 10.14 -14.18 -17.93
N PRO A 353 11.09 -14.57 -18.80
CA PRO A 353 12.50 -14.16 -18.71
C PRO A 353 12.71 -12.64 -18.72
N GLN A 354 11.74 -11.88 -19.23
CA GLN A 354 11.77 -10.43 -19.31
C GLN A 354 11.63 -9.73 -17.95
N GLY A 355 11.01 -10.42 -16.97
CA GLY A 355 10.53 -9.82 -15.73
C GLY A 355 9.13 -10.33 -15.39
N SER A 356 8.56 -9.86 -14.27
CA SER A 356 7.19 -10.16 -13.91
C SER A 356 6.42 -8.92 -13.47
N ILE A 357 5.20 -8.76 -14.00
CA ILE A 357 4.25 -7.70 -13.63
C ILE A 357 3.11 -8.37 -12.87
N VAL A 358 2.87 -7.96 -11.62
CA VAL A 358 1.66 -8.34 -10.88
C VAL A 358 0.75 -7.11 -10.80
N SER A 359 -0.46 -7.21 -11.33
CA SER A 359 -1.50 -6.19 -11.18
C SER A 359 -2.53 -6.62 -10.15
N ILE A 360 -2.73 -5.81 -9.12
CA ILE A 360 -3.85 -5.95 -8.19
C ILE A 360 -4.95 -4.99 -8.64
N LEU A 361 -6.13 -5.55 -8.88
CA LEU A 361 -7.28 -4.89 -9.48
C LEU A 361 -8.43 -4.91 -8.47
N ASP A 362 -8.86 -3.74 -8.00
CA ASP A 362 -10.09 -3.60 -7.22
C ASP A 362 -11.28 -3.46 -8.17
N VAL A 363 -12.15 -4.47 -8.18
CA VAL A 363 -13.27 -4.55 -9.11
C VAL A 363 -14.56 -4.18 -8.36
N PRO A 364 -15.19 -3.04 -8.69
CA PRO A 364 -16.44 -2.65 -8.07
C PRO A 364 -17.61 -3.48 -8.54
N LYS A 365 -18.66 -3.51 -7.73
CA LYS A 365 -20.01 -3.81 -8.22
C LYS A 365 -20.64 -2.55 -8.84
N LEU A 366 -20.20 -2.18 -10.05
CA LEU A 366 -20.65 -0.98 -10.77
C LEU A 366 -21.06 -1.30 -12.21
N GLY A 367 -22.32 -1.03 -12.56
CA GLY A 367 -22.93 -1.47 -13.82
C GLY A 367 -23.54 -2.88 -13.76
N ASP A 368 -24.04 -3.37 -14.90
CA ASP A 368 -24.73 -4.66 -14.98
C ASP A 368 -23.74 -5.84 -15.10
N ARG A 369 -22.53 -5.61 -15.63
CA ARG A 369 -21.51 -6.65 -15.83
C ARG A 369 -20.10 -6.14 -15.59
N GLN A 370 -19.30 -6.92 -14.90
CA GLN A 370 -17.86 -6.71 -14.71
C GLN A 370 -17.11 -7.97 -15.09
N SER A 371 -16.01 -7.81 -15.83
CA SER A 371 -15.27 -8.95 -16.36
C SER A 371 -13.81 -8.62 -16.63
N LEU A 372 -12.99 -9.65 -16.73
CA LEU A 372 -11.62 -9.57 -17.23
C LEU A 372 -11.67 -9.16 -18.71
N TYR A 373 -11.03 -8.04 -19.01
CA TYR A 373 -10.63 -7.75 -20.38
C TYR A 373 -9.33 -8.48 -20.68
N TYR A 374 -9.30 -9.10 -21.85
CA TYR A 374 -8.15 -9.82 -22.39
C TYR A 374 -8.27 -9.79 -23.90
N HIS A 375 -7.21 -9.37 -24.58
CA HIS A 375 -7.07 -9.42 -26.03
C HIS A 375 -5.61 -9.66 -26.40
N ASP A 376 -5.32 -10.75 -27.09
CA ASP A 376 -3.98 -11.07 -27.61
C ASP A 376 -4.08 -11.26 -29.12
N ASN A 377 -3.74 -10.23 -29.88
CA ASN A 377 -3.88 -10.24 -31.34
C ASN A 377 -2.91 -9.25 -32.00
N ALA A 378 -1.85 -9.79 -32.60
CA ALA A 378 -0.87 -9.05 -33.37
C ALA A 378 -1.43 -8.40 -34.65
N SER A 379 -2.63 -8.82 -35.08
CA SER A 379 -3.37 -8.17 -36.18
C SER A 379 -4.17 -6.95 -35.73
N GLY A 380 -4.18 -6.65 -34.43
CA GLY A 380 -4.81 -5.47 -33.84
C GLY A 380 -6.26 -5.64 -33.43
N GLY A 381 -6.90 -4.50 -33.18
CA GLY A 381 -8.30 -4.39 -32.83
C GLY A 381 -8.55 -4.56 -31.34
N THR A 382 -9.81 -4.65 -30.96
CA THR A 382 -10.25 -4.78 -29.56
C THR A 382 -11.39 -5.77 -29.44
N ASP A 383 -11.48 -6.48 -28.32
CA ASP A 383 -12.57 -7.44 -28.04
C ASP A 383 -13.91 -6.73 -27.73
N ASP A 384 -13.87 -5.43 -27.40
CA ASP A 384 -15.05 -4.63 -27.04
C ASP A 384 -15.53 -3.66 -28.14
N GLY A 385 -14.95 -3.77 -29.34
CA GLY A 385 -15.30 -2.95 -30.50
C GLY A 385 -15.07 -1.45 -30.27
N THR A 386 -14.13 -1.10 -29.40
CA THR A 386 -13.60 0.27 -29.29
C THR A 386 -12.51 0.50 -30.32
N LYS A 387 -12.21 1.76 -30.62
CA LYS A 387 -11.04 2.11 -31.43
C LYS A 387 -9.76 1.59 -30.76
N ASP A 388 -8.92 0.97 -31.58
CA ASP A 388 -7.59 0.59 -31.15
C ASP A 388 -6.64 1.79 -31.17
N THR A 389 -5.67 1.80 -30.28
CA THR A 389 -4.71 2.89 -30.04
C THR A 389 -3.33 2.30 -29.78
N GLY A 390 -2.29 3.14 -29.77
CA GLY A 390 -0.91 2.66 -29.68
C GLY A 390 -0.38 2.26 -31.05
N ASP A 391 0.31 1.12 -31.14
CA ASP A 391 0.84 0.58 -32.41
C ASP A 391 -0.22 -0.16 -33.27
N GLY A 392 -1.44 -0.28 -32.76
CA GLY A 392 -2.55 -0.97 -33.43
C GLY A 392 -2.41 -2.49 -33.42
N LYS A 393 -1.62 -3.03 -32.50
CA LYS A 393 -1.52 -4.44 -32.14
C LYS A 393 -1.88 -4.58 -30.67
N SER A 394 -2.16 -5.81 -30.25
CA SER A 394 -2.29 -6.10 -28.82
C SER A 394 -1.53 -7.37 -28.47
N TYR A 395 -0.66 -7.27 -27.49
CA TYR A 395 -0.02 -8.43 -26.87
C TYR A 395 -0.53 -8.53 -25.44
N GLY A 396 -1.35 -9.52 -25.16
CA GLY A 396 -1.93 -9.72 -23.83
C GLY A 396 -2.49 -8.44 -23.19
N ASP A 397 -3.33 -7.69 -23.90
CA ASP A 397 -4.03 -6.50 -23.39
C ASP A 397 -5.00 -6.90 -22.28
N ILE A 398 -4.60 -6.68 -21.03
CA ILE A 398 -5.26 -7.26 -19.86
C ILE A 398 -5.71 -6.18 -18.88
N GLY A 399 -6.94 -6.32 -18.40
CA GLY A 399 -7.47 -5.45 -17.36
C GLY A 399 -8.90 -5.74 -16.99
N VAL A 400 -9.65 -4.70 -16.64
CA VAL A 400 -11.04 -4.80 -16.18
C VAL A 400 -11.95 -4.06 -17.14
N LYS A 401 -13.10 -4.67 -17.43
CA LYS A 401 -14.18 -4.09 -18.22
C LYS A 401 -15.47 -4.08 -17.40
N LEU A 402 -16.05 -2.89 -17.24
CA LEU A 402 -17.38 -2.65 -16.67
C LEU A 402 -18.33 -2.30 -17.81
N GLU A 403 -19.53 -2.87 -17.82
CA GLU A 403 -20.49 -2.71 -18.91
C GLU A 403 -21.91 -2.42 -18.40
N ASN A 404 -22.59 -1.54 -19.14
CA ASN A 404 -24.00 -1.15 -19.03
C ASN A 404 -24.42 -0.52 -17.69
N LYS A 405 -25.20 0.56 -17.76
CA LYS A 405 -25.82 1.24 -16.61
C LYS A 405 -24.83 1.57 -15.48
N ILE A 406 -23.64 2.02 -15.86
CA ILE A 406 -22.60 2.38 -14.90
C ILE A 406 -22.97 3.74 -14.29
N SER A 407 -23.30 3.73 -13.00
CA SER A 407 -23.68 4.91 -12.23
C SER A 407 -23.43 4.71 -10.74
N GLY A 408 -23.11 5.78 -10.04
CA GLY A 408 -22.81 5.79 -8.61
C GLY A 408 -21.38 6.23 -8.33
N GLU A 409 -21.04 6.25 -7.04
CA GLU A 409 -19.74 6.68 -6.54
C GLU A 409 -18.79 5.49 -6.44
N TYR A 410 -17.59 5.63 -7.01
CA TYR A 410 -16.53 4.64 -6.87
C TYR A 410 -15.17 5.29 -6.66
N ASP A 411 -14.33 4.63 -5.89
CA ASP A 411 -12.96 5.05 -5.65
C ASP A 411 -12.00 4.29 -6.57
N PHE A 412 -11.48 4.98 -7.58
CA PHE A 412 -10.46 4.44 -8.48
C PHE A 412 -9.05 4.67 -7.92
N SER A 413 -8.86 4.51 -6.61
CA SER A 413 -7.59 4.75 -5.92
C SER A 413 -6.63 3.56 -5.90
N SER A 414 -6.93 2.46 -6.60
CA SER A 414 -6.45 1.14 -6.19
C SER A 414 -5.85 0.22 -7.28
N THR A 415 -5.44 0.73 -8.45
CA THR A 415 -4.60 -0.11 -9.32
C THR A 415 -3.16 -0.08 -8.81
N ARG A 416 -2.69 -1.22 -8.31
CA ARG A 416 -1.29 -1.39 -7.88
C ARG A 416 -0.59 -2.37 -8.80
N LEU A 417 0.49 -1.94 -9.44
CA LEU A 417 1.38 -2.80 -10.22
C LEU A 417 2.66 -3.04 -9.43
N TYR A 418 3.03 -4.31 -9.25
CA TYR A 418 4.34 -4.72 -8.74
C TYR A 418 5.23 -5.15 -9.88
N LEU A 419 6.50 -4.71 -9.84
CA LEU A 419 7.50 -4.91 -10.87
C LEU A 419 8.63 -5.77 -10.28
N LEU A 420 8.63 -7.04 -10.66
CA LEU A 420 9.33 -8.10 -9.95
C LEU A 420 10.32 -8.84 -10.86
N PRO A 421 11.30 -9.58 -10.28
CA PRO A 421 12.23 -10.39 -11.07
C PRO A 421 11.54 -11.37 -12.01
N ALA A 422 12.23 -11.76 -13.07
CA ALA A 422 11.77 -12.73 -14.05
C ALA A 422 11.22 -14.03 -13.41
N ASN A 423 10.28 -14.65 -14.11
CA ASN A 423 9.75 -15.98 -13.80
C ASN A 423 9.14 -16.11 -12.38
N GLN A 424 8.47 -15.07 -11.87
CA GLN A 424 7.65 -15.22 -10.66
C GLN A 424 6.53 -16.25 -10.87
N THR A 425 6.13 -16.90 -9.78
CA THR A 425 5.05 -17.88 -9.77
C THR A 425 3.73 -17.24 -9.30
N PRO A 426 2.56 -17.85 -9.61
CA PRO A 426 1.26 -17.42 -9.08
C PRO A 426 1.22 -17.21 -7.55
N ALA A 427 1.97 -18.02 -6.79
CA ALA A 427 2.04 -17.91 -5.34
C ALA A 427 2.53 -16.53 -4.85
N VAL A 428 3.35 -15.83 -5.64
CA VAL A 428 3.80 -14.47 -5.32
C VAL A 428 2.66 -13.46 -5.45
N ALA A 429 1.85 -13.56 -6.51
CA ALA A 429 0.69 -12.70 -6.69
C ALA A 429 -0.39 -12.96 -5.63
N GLU A 430 -0.60 -14.23 -5.27
CA GLU A 430 -1.47 -14.62 -4.14
C GLU A 430 -0.95 -14.05 -2.82
N THR A 431 0.35 -14.16 -2.55
CA THR A 431 0.95 -13.58 -1.33
C THR A 431 0.78 -12.06 -1.30
N LEU A 432 1.02 -11.37 -2.41
CA LEU A 432 0.79 -9.93 -2.51
C LEU A 432 -0.67 -9.55 -2.24
N LEU A 433 -1.63 -10.28 -2.81
CA LEU A 433 -3.05 -10.08 -2.53
C LEU A 433 -3.37 -10.32 -1.05
N GLN A 434 -2.86 -11.40 -0.46
CA GLN A 434 -3.07 -11.71 0.96
C GLN A 434 -2.49 -10.64 1.88
N ASN A 435 -1.32 -10.10 1.56
CA ASN A 435 -0.70 -9.01 2.34
C ASN A 435 -1.58 -7.74 2.37
N LEU A 436 -2.34 -7.48 1.29
CA LEU A 436 -3.27 -6.36 1.22
C LEU A 436 -4.57 -6.62 1.99
N LEU A 437 -5.05 -7.87 1.99
CA LEU A 437 -6.22 -8.27 2.76
C LEU A 437 -5.92 -8.34 4.27
N TYR A 438 -4.68 -8.62 4.65
CA TYR A 438 -4.20 -8.74 6.01
C TYR A 438 -3.01 -7.80 6.24
N PRO A 439 -3.25 -6.48 6.39
CA PRO A 439 -2.17 -5.50 6.50
C PRO A 439 -1.34 -5.67 7.78
N ILE A 440 -0.11 -5.15 7.76
CA ILE A 440 0.76 -5.10 8.94
C ILE A 440 0.10 -4.33 10.09
N GLU A 441 0.17 -4.89 11.30
CA GLU A 441 -0.20 -4.16 12.52
C GLU A 441 0.96 -3.23 12.91
N ARG A 442 0.62 -1.98 13.24
CA ARG A 442 1.57 -0.92 13.61
C ARG A 442 1.25 -0.44 15.01
N LEU A 443 2.20 -0.57 15.92
CA LEU A 443 2.09 -0.03 17.26
C LEU A 443 3.16 1.04 17.48
N VAL A 444 2.69 2.28 17.62
CA VAL A 444 3.55 3.45 17.79
C VAL A 444 3.66 3.77 19.27
N ARG A 445 4.89 3.88 19.78
CA ARG A 445 5.19 4.19 21.19
C ARG A 445 6.19 5.33 21.29
N SER A 446 5.84 6.34 22.06
CA SER A 446 6.77 7.40 22.45
C SER A 446 7.61 6.96 23.65
N GLN A 447 8.92 7.20 23.60
CA GLN A 447 9.86 6.86 24.65
C GLN A 447 10.74 8.07 24.94
N GLN A 448 10.75 8.54 26.19
CA GLN A 448 11.61 9.63 26.66
C GLN A 448 12.50 9.13 27.78
N ILE A 449 13.74 9.62 27.83
CA ILE A 449 14.63 9.34 28.96
C ILE A 449 14.14 10.17 30.16
N SER A 450 13.68 9.49 31.20
CA SER A 450 13.35 10.14 32.47
C SER A 450 14.63 10.41 33.25
N ARG A 451 15.15 11.65 33.21
CA ARG A 451 16.21 12.05 34.15
C ARG A 451 15.57 12.35 35.50
N VAL A 452 15.60 11.38 36.42
CA VAL A 452 15.18 11.63 37.81
C VAL A 452 16.21 12.53 38.49
N ASN A 453 15.84 13.79 38.76
CA ASN A 453 16.21 14.52 39.97
C ASN A 453 15.46 15.86 40.06
N GLN A 454 14.20 15.80 40.52
CA GLN A 454 13.57 16.85 41.33
C GLN A 454 12.42 16.22 42.13
N PRO A 455 12.45 16.24 43.47
CA PRO A 455 11.31 15.81 44.28
C PRO A 455 10.22 16.88 44.16
N GLY A 456 9.19 16.61 43.35
CA GLY A 456 8.05 17.52 43.19
C GLY A 456 7.33 17.50 41.84
N SER A 457 7.63 16.57 40.93
CA SER A 457 6.98 16.50 39.61
C SER A 457 6.21 15.19 39.43
N THR A 458 4.95 15.31 39.02
CA THR A 458 3.92 14.28 38.98
C THR A 458 4.23 13.12 38.02
N ALA A 459 3.72 11.95 38.38
CA ALA A 459 3.89 10.65 37.74
C ALA A 459 3.68 10.63 36.19
N PRO A 460 4.18 9.59 35.48
CA PRO A 460 4.03 9.45 34.02
C PRO A 460 2.56 9.56 33.60
N ARG A 461 2.27 10.21 32.46
CA ARG A 461 0.93 10.20 31.87
C ARG A 461 0.66 8.81 31.26
N ASP A 462 0.27 7.87 32.12
CA ASP A 462 -0.37 6.63 31.71
C ASP A 462 -1.62 6.95 30.87
N TYR A 463 -1.82 6.22 29.78
CA TYR A 463 -3.09 6.24 29.04
C TYR A 463 -4.22 5.90 30.01
N GLN A 464 -5.15 6.84 30.19
CA GLN A 464 -6.11 6.83 31.28
C GLN A 464 -7.23 5.80 31.04
N VAL A 465 -7.73 5.19 32.12
CA VAL A 465 -8.68 4.07 32.08
C VAL A 465 -10.09 4.60 31.76
N VAL A 466 -10.56 4.36 30.54
CA VAL A 466 -11.98 4.52 30.17
C VAL A 466 -12.64 3.16 30.32
N THR A 467 -13.67 3.04 31.17
CA THR A 467 -14.45 1.79 31.32
C THR A 467 -15.87 2.01 30.86
N ALA A 468 -16.55 0.93 30.46
CA ALA A 468 -17.96 0.95 30.12
C ALA A 468 -18.67 -0.24 30.75
N HIS A 469 -19.80 0.03 31.41
CA HIS A 469 -20.61 -1.00 32.04
C HIS A 469 -22.12 -0.71 31.82
N PRO A 470 -22.89 -1.69 31.31
CA PRO A 470 -22.42 -2.99 30.80
C PRO A 470 -21.68 -2.86 29.46
N ASN A 471 -20.72 -3.75 29.19
CA ASN A 471 -20.10 -3.89 27.87
C ASN A 471 -19.71 -5.37 27.69
N PRO A 472 -20.45 -6.17 26.90
CA PRO A 472 -21.47 -5.78 25.90
C PRO A 472 -22.75 -5.17 26.48
N PHE A 473 -23.48 -4.38 25.70
CA PHE A 473 -24.75 -3.75 26.10
C PHE A 473 -25.87 -3.85 25.05
N VAL A 474 -27.13 -3.75 25.49
CA VAL A 474 -28.33 -3.84 24.64
C VAL A 474 -28.94 -2.47 24.33
N GLU A 475 -29.34 -1.75 25.37
CA GLU A 475 -30.01 -0.45 25.24
C GLU A 475 -29.06 0.72 25.48
N ALA A 476 -28.28 0.67 26.55
CA ALA A 476 -27.31 1.71 26.87
C ALA A 476 -26.13 1.15 27.65
N THR A 477 -25.00 1.87 27.59
CA THR A 477 -23.84 1.66 28.46
C THR A 477 -23.46 2.96 29.13
N GLU A 478 -23.16 2.91 30.42
CA GLU A 478 -22.50 4.01 31.13
C GLU A 478 -21.00 3.91 30.85
N ILE A 479 -20.37 5.03 30.54
CA ILE A 479 -18.93 5.16 30.32
C ILE A 479 -18.36 6.01 31.45
N ALA A 480 -17.42 5.44 32.19
CA ALA A 480 -16.73 6.11 33.29
C ALA A 480 -15.32 6.53 32.87
N LEU A 481 -14.97 7.76 33.22
CA LEU A 481 -13.72 8.46 32.91
C LEU A 481 -12.86 8.51 34.19
N SER A 482 -11.70 7.85 34.24
CA SER A 482 -10.82 7.91 35.41
C SER A 482 -10.02 9.22 35.48
N ALA A 483 -10.03 9.88 36.63
CA ALA A 483 -9.42 11.19 36.88
C ALA A 483 -7.86 11.20 36.75
N PRO A 484 -7.23 12.35 36.42
CA PRO A 484 -7.85 13.67 36.24
C PRO A 484 -8.18 13.99 34.78
N LEU A 485 -9.42 13.68 34.36
CA LEU A 485 -10.00 14.02 33.05
C LEU A 485 -10.80 15.34 33.08
N GLU A 486 -10.36 16.32 33.89
CA GLU A 486 -10.97 17.67 33.94
C GLU A 486 -10.92 18.41 32.59
N ARG A 487 -10.17 17.87 31.62
CA ARG A 487 -9.95 18.42 30.28
C ARG A 487 -10.78 17.74 29.18
N ALA A 488 -11.53 16.67 29.44
CA ALA A 488 -12.35 16.04 28.40
C ALA A 488 -13.43 17.01 27.88
N ARG A 489 -13.49 17.22 26.56
CA ARG A 489 -14.41 18.16 25.90
C ARG A 489 -15.53 17.46 25.19
N TYR A 490 -15.22 16.37 24.50
CA TYR A 490 -16.20 15.57 23.78
C TYR A 490 -15.67 14.15 23.56
N VAL A 491 -16.56 13.26 23.17
CA VAL A 491 -16.22 11.93 22.68
C VAL A 491 -16.78 11.73 21.28
N GLN A 492 -16.10 10.88 20.51
CA GLN A 492 -16.60 10.39 19.23
C GLN A 492 -16.69 8.87 19.27
N ILE A 493 -17.75 8.35 18.68
CA ILE A 493 -17.99 6.91 18.57
C ILE A 493 -17.96 6.57 17.08
N TRP A 494 -17.15 5.57 16.75
CA TRP A 494 -16.85 5.16 15.39
C TRP A 494 -17.33 3.74 15.16
N ASP A 495 -17.86 3.47 13.98
CA ASP A 495 -18.02 2.09 13.50
C ASP A 495 -16.69 1.55 12.93
N LEU A 496 -16.64 0.25 12.63
CA LEU A 496 -15.44 -0.40 12.08
C LEU A 496 -15.09 0.05 10.65
N SER A 497 -15.99 0.77 9.98
CA SER A 497 -15.73 1.38 8.67
C SER A 497 -15.12 2.79 8.79
N ALA A 498 -14.62 3.13 9.98
CA ALA A 498 -14.05 4.44 10.31
C ALA A 498 -15.02 5.62 10.09
N ARG A 499 -16.33 5.38 10.20
CA ARG A 499 -17.33 6.46 10.18
C ARG A 499 -17.68 6.87 11.61
N CYS A 500 -17.60 8.17 11.89
CA CYS A 500 -18.08 8.75 13.15
C CYS A 500 -19.60 8.64 13.16
N VAL A 501 -20.15 7.76 14.00
CA VAL A 501 -21.59 7.53 14.11
C VAL A 501 -22.26 8.42 15.14
N ARG A 502 -21.50 8.89 16.14
CA ARG A 502 -22.02 9.75 17.20
C ARG A 502 -20.92 10.67 17.74
N ARG A 503 -21.23 11.93 17.97
CA ARG A 503 -20.40 12.86 18.77
C ARG A 503 -21.18 13.30 20.01
N ILE A 504 -20.55 13.25 21.18
CA ILE A 504 -21.17 13.65 22.46
C ILE A 504 -20.27 14.68 23.14
N THR A 505 -20.76 15.91 23.28
CA THR A 505 -20.07 16.96 24.06
C THR A 505 -20.19 16.63 25.55
N LEU A 506 -19.07 16.69 26.26
CA LEU A 506 -19.02 16.44 27.69
C LEU A 506 -19.09 17.76 28.46
N PRO A 507 -19.89 17.84 29.55
CA PRO A 507 -19.78 18.92 30.51
C PRO A 507 -18.34 19.01 31.07
N PRO A 508 -17.82 20.21 31.37
CA PRO A 508 -16.54 20.36 32.06
C PRO A 508 -16.50 19.51 33.33
N GLY A 509 -15.46 18.68 33.50
CA GLY A 509 -15.30 17.80 34.67
C GLY A 509 -16.20 16.56 34.70
N ALA A 510 -16.84 16.17 33.58
CA ALA A 510 -17.65 14.96 33.52
C ALA A 510 -16.84 13.71 33.89
N ALA A 511 -17.25 13.01 34.96
CA ALA A 511 -16.66 11.73 35.37
C ALA A 511 -17.35 10.50 34.72
N ARG A 512 -18.58 10.69 34.23
CA ARG A 512 -19.36 9.65 33.57
C ARG A 512 -20.33 10.25 32.54
N PHE A 513 -20.68 9.47 31.53
CA PHE A 513 -21.77 9.77 30.60
C PHE A 513 -22.33 8.47 30.03
N THR A 514 -23.54 8.52 29.47
CA THR A 514 -24.22 7.34 28.94
C THR A 514 -24.31 7.44 27.42
N TRP A 515 -24.10 6.32 26.73
CA TRP A 515 -24.45 6.16 25.33
C TRP A 515 -25.57 5.15 25.17
N ASP A 516 -26.62 5.53 24.44
CA ASP A 516 -27.85 4.77 24.20
C ASP A 516 -27.80 3.94 22.90
N GLY A 517 -26.61 3.76 22.32
CA GLY A 517 -26.44 2.98 21.09
C GLY A 517 -27.06 3.63 19.85
N LYS A 518 -27.32 4.94 19.85
CA LYS A 518 -27.87 5.67 18.70
C LYS A 518 -26.83 6.55 18.01
N ASP A 519 -27.10 6.86 16.74
CA ASP A 519 -26.33 7.81 15.94
C ASP A 519 -26.72 9.27 16.20
N ASP A 520 -26.07 10.24 15.57
CA ASP A 520 -26.39 11.68 15.71
C ASP A 520 -27.81 12.04 15.23
N SER A 521 -28.42 11.21 14.37
CA SER A 521 -29.81 11.38 13.90
C SER A 521 -30.86 10.69 14.79
N GLY A 522 -30.45 10.11 15.92
CA GLY A 522 -31.33 9.40 16.84
C GLY A 522 -31.76 8.01 16.37
N ARG A 523 -31.13 7.46 15.32
CA ARG A 523 -31.41 6.09 14.85
C ARG A 523 -30.60 5.09 15.66
N THR A 524 -31.24 3.98 16.01
CA THR A 524 -30.58 2.87 16.73
C THR A 524 -29.59 2.17 15.81
N LEU A 525 -28.34 2.07 16.25
CA LEU A 525 -27.27 1.42 15.50
C LEU A 525 -27.42 -0.12 15.55
N PRO A 526 -26.92 -0.86 14.56
CA PRO A 526 -26.96 -2.33 14.56
C PRO A 526 -26.15 -2.95 15.72
N SER A 527 -26.28 -4.26 15.91
CA SER A 527 -25.30 -4.99 16.74
C SER A 527 -23.93 -4.87 16.08
N GLY A 528 -22.88 -4.61 16.85
CA GLY A 528 -21.56 -4.41 16.29
C GLY A 528 -20.54 -3.90 17.30
N LEU A 529 -19.28 -3.95 16.88
CA LEU A 529 -18.18 -3.33 17.61
C LEU A 529 -18.06 -1.87 17.21
N TYR A 530 -17.94 -1.00 18.21
CA TYR A 530 -17.76 0.43 18.06
C TYR A 530 -16.51 0.85 18.83
N ILE A 531 -15.87 1.92 18.39
CA ILE A 531 -14.71 2.50 19.06
C ILE A 531 -15.11 3.86 19.58
N LEU A 532 -15.10 4.02 20.90
CA LEU A 532 -15.22 5.31 21.56
C LEU A 532 -13.83 5.93 21.69
N ARG A 533 -13.70 7.21 21.37
CA ARG A 533 -12.48 8.00 21.54
C ARG A 533 -12.81 9.28 22.29
N VAL A 534 -12.05 9.57 23.35
CA VAL A 534 -12.21 10.75 24.21
C VAL A 534 -11.25 11.83 23.74
N TYR A 535 -11.71 13.07 23.65
CA TYR A 535 -10.93 14.21 23.20
C TYR A 535 -10.80 15.28 24.28
N GLY A 536 -9.57 15.73 24.50
CA GLY A 536 -9.23 16.93 25.27
C GLY A 536 -8.92 18.13 24.36
N PRO A 537 -8.39 19.24 24.92
CA PRO A 537 -8.06 20.44 24.16
C PRO A 537 -6.91 20.23 23.17
N GLU A 538 -6.02 19.28 23.47
CA GLU A 538 -4.78 19.00 22.72
C GLU A 538 -4.88 17.71 21.89
N GLY A 539 -6.08 17.13 21.73
CA GLY A 539 -6.30 15.92 20.93
C GLY A 539 -6.89 14.73 21.71
N PRO A 540 -6.81 13.49 21.16
CA PRO A 540 -7.41 12.31 21.79
C PRO A 540 -6.63 11.87 23.02
N ILE A 541 -7.36 11.62 24.12
CA ILE A 541 -6.80 11.32 25.45
C ILE A 541 -7.22 9.94 26.00
N GLY A 542 -8.07 9.20 25.29
CA GLY A 542 -8.48 7.86 25.67
C GLY A 542 -9.30 7.16 24.58
N ASN A 543 -9.34 5.84 24.62
CA ASN A 543 -10.21 5.05 23.74
C ASN A 543 -10.81 3.84 24.49
N LEU A 544 -11.93 3.34 23.98
CA LEU A 544 -12.60 2.15 24.49
C LEU A 544 -13.37 1.43 23.39
N LYS A 545 -13.27 0.10 23.35
CA LYS A 545 -14.09 -0.75 22.48
C LYS A 545 -15.45 -1.00 23.14
N LEU A 546 -16.53 -0.74 22.42
CA LEU A 546 -17.91 -0.94 22.86
C LEU A 546 -18.58 -1.99 21.98
N LEU A 547 -19.12 -3.04 22.58
CA LEU A 547 -19.85 -4.09 21.87
C LEU A 547 -21.35 -3.92 22.12
N ARG A 548 -22.09 -3.48 21.11
CA ARG A 548 -23.55 -3.41 21.15
C ARG A 548 -24.13 -4.73 20.64
N VAL A 549 -25.06 -5.31 21.39
CA VAL A 549 -25.78 -6.54 21.03
C VAL A 549 -27.28 -6.25 21.06
N ARG A 550 -28.02 -6.61 20.01
CA ARG A 550 -29.48 -6.51 19.99
C ARG A 550 -30.12 -7.59 20.83
#